data_AF-A0A7M3BLV2-F1
#
_entry.id   AF-A0A7M3BLV2-F1
#
_cell.length_a   1.000
_cell.length_b   1.000
_cell.length_c   1.000
_cell.angle_alpha   90.00
_cell.angle_beta   90.00
_cell.angle_gamma   90.00
#
_symmetry.space_group_name_H-M   'P 1'
#
loop_
_entity.id
_entity.type
_entity.pdbx_description
1 polymer ?
#
loop_
_entity_poly.entity_id
_entity_poly.type
_entity_poly.pdbx_seq_one_letter_code
_entity_poly.pdbx_strand_id
1 'polypeptide(L)' 'VENVRLPFVGRVSMDSIVLDISALPPDRLKAGDLVELIGPSQTVDQAAGHAGTIGYEILTSLGHRFHRRYVNG' A
#
# COMPACT_ATOMS: atom_id res chain seq x y z
N VAL A 1 -0.88 -2.91 -13.13
CA VAL A 1 -2.27 -2.65 -12.71
C VAL A 1 -2.28 -1.19 -12.32
N GLU A 2 -2.21 -0.31 -13.32
CA GLU A 2 -2.09 1.12 -13.05
C GLU A 2 -3.50 1.63 -12.76
N ASN A 3 -3.71 2.15 -11.54
CA ASN A 3 -4.94 2.79 -11.07
C ASN A 3 -6.18 1.93 -10.73
N VAL A 4 -6.07 0.59 -10.57
CA VAL A 4 -7.18 -0.18 -9.97
C VAL A 4 -7.04 -0.19 -8.45
N ARG A 5 -8.08 0.27 -7.74
CA ARG A 5 -8.15 0.24 -6.28
C ARG A 5 -8.49 -1.17 -5.80
N LEU A 6 -7.66 -1.69 -4.89
CA LEU A 6 -7.86 -2.98 -4.24
C LEU A 6 -8.21 -2.73 -2.76
N PRO A 7 -9.44 -3.01 -2.31
CA PRO A 7 -9.85 -2.75 -0.94
C PRO A 7 -9.22 -3.77 0.03
N PHE A 8 -8.99 -3.35 1.27
CA PHE A 8 -8.59 -4.25 2.35
C PHE A 8 -9.71 -5.22 2.72
N VAL A 9 -9.34 -6.47 3.00
CA VAL A 9 -10.24 -7.49 3.54
C VAL A 9 -9.69 -8.02 4.84
N GLY A 10 -10.49 -8.00 5.91
CA GLY A 10 -10.04 -8.44 7.23
C GLY A 10 -9.14 -7.41 7.95
N ARG A 11 -8.33 -7.89 8.90
CA ARG A 11 -7.47 -7.04 9.74
C ARG A 11 -6.06 -6.95 9.17
N VAL A 12 -5.40 -5.82 9.42
CA VAL A 12 -3.96 -5.65 9.23
C VAL A 12 -3.23 -6.41 10.35
N SER A 13 -2.27 -7.25 9.99
CA SER A 13 -1.40 -7.98 10.92
C SER A 13 -0.04 -7.28 11.06
N MET A 14 0.85 -7.84 11.89
CA MET A 14 2.20 -7.30 12.09
C MET A 14 3.05 -7.24 10.81
N ASP A 15 2.86 -8.22 9.92
CA ASP A 15 3.68 -8.43 8.71
C ASP A 15 2.87 -8.68 7.43
N SER A 16 1.54 -8.71 7.52
CA SER A 16 0.69 -9.06 6.39
C SER A 16 -0.58 -8.23 6.32
N ILE A 17 -1.02 -7.97 5.10
CA ILE A 17 -2.32 -7.39 4.77
C ILE A 17 -2.98 -8.26 3.71
N VAL A 18 -4.31 -8.22 3.65
CA VAL A 18 -5.09 -8.95 2.64
C VAL A 18 -5.90 -7.94 1.83
N LEU A 19 -5.84 -8.08 0.51
CA LEU A 19 -6.51 -7.20 -0.44
C LEU A 19 -7.46 -8.03 -1.30
N ASP A 20 -8.64 -7.50 -1.61
CA ASP A 20 -9.54 -8.11 -2.58
C ASP A 20 -9.05 -7.85 -4.01
N ILE A 21 -8.80 -8.93 -4.76
CA ILE A 21 -8.36 -8.89 -6.16
C ILE A 21 -9.45 -9.34 -7.13
N SER A 22 -10.68 -9.57 -6.67
CA SER A 22 -11.79 -10.09 -7.49
C SER A 22 -12.15 -9.21 -8.68
N ALA A 23 -11.83 -7.91 -8.62
CA ALA A 23 -12.02 -6.97 -9.72
C ALA A 23 -10.98 -7.12 -10.85
N LEU A 24 -9.93 -7.91 -10.66
CA LEU A 24 -8.88 -8.12 -11.64
C LEU A 24 -9.15 -9.36 -12.50
N PRO A 25 -8.77 -9.34 -13.79
CA PRO A 25 -8.80 -10.54 -14.62
C PRO A 25 -7.94 -11.69 -14.03
N PRO A 26 -8.27 -12.95 -14.35
CA PRO A 26 -7.40 -14.08 -14.04
C PRO A 26 -5.96 -13.84 -14.53
N ASP A 27 -4.98 -14.33 -13.78
CA ASP A 27 -3.54 -14.22 -14.06
C ASP A 27 -2.99 -12.78 -14.15
N ARG A 28 -3.78 -11.76 -13.78
CA ARG A 28 -3.33 -10.36 -13.83
C ARG A 28 -2.24 -10.03 -12.81
N LEU A 29 -2.27 -10.72 -11.67
CA LEU A 29 -1.30 -10.62 -10.59
C LEU A 29 -0.68 -11.99 -10.32
N LYS A 30 0.61 -12.00 -10.00
CA LYS A 30 1.35 -13.17 -9.55
C LYS A 30 2.17 -12.85 -8.29
N ALA A 31 2.61 -13.90 -7.61
CA ALA A 31 3.50 -13.74 -6.46
C ALA A 31 4.77 -12.97 -6.86
N GLY A 32 5.16 -11.99 -6.03
CA GLY A 32 6.27 -11.09 -6.29
C GLY A 32 5.90 -9.81 -7.02
N ASP A 33 4.68 -9.69 -7.56
CA ASP A 33 4.21 -8.41 -8.09
C ASP A 33 4.06 -7.38 -6.96
N LEU A 34 4.39 -6.12 -7.26
CA LEU A 34 4.30 -5.03 -6.31
C LEU A 34 2.90 -4.41 -6.31
N VAL A 35 2.43 -4.06 -5.11
CA VAL A 35 1.23 -3.26 -4.90
C VAL A 35 1.65 -1.93 -4.29
N GLU A 36 1.06 -0.84 -4.77
CA GLU A 36 1.31 0.50 -4.26
C GLU A 36 0.43 0.78 -3.04
N LEU A 37 1.05 1.01 -1.88
CA LEU A 37 0.36 1.48 -0.68
C LEU A 37 0.36 3.02 -0.59
N ILE A 38 1.46 3.66 -1.00
CA ILE A 38 1.61 5.12 -1.04
C ILE A 38 2.41 5.45 -2.30
N GLY A 39 1.89 6.34 -3.15
CA GLY A 39 2.50 6.74 -4.41
C GLY A 39 1.58 7.61 -5.27
N PRO A 40 1.86 7.75 -6.57
CA PRO A 40 1.06 8.57 -7.47
C PRO A 40 -0.41 8.14 -7.57
N SER A 41 -0.70 6.84 -7.41
CA SER A 41 -2.06 6.33 -7.46
C SER A 41 -2.77 6.56 -6.13
N GLN A 42 -2.08 6.51 -4.98
CA GLN A 42 -2.65 6.76 -3.65
C GLN A 42 -1.76 7.68 -2.82
N THR A 43 -2.21 8.90 -2.56
CA THR A 43 -1.42 9.86 -1.79
C THR A 43 -1.31 9.45 -0.32
N VAL A 44 -0.31 9.99 0.38
CA VAL A 44 -0.11 9.72 1.81
C VAL A 44 -1.31 10.15 2.66
N ASP A 45 -1.95 11.27 2.32
CA ASP A 45 -3.12 11.76 3.04
C ASP A 45 -4.36 10.90 2.79
N GLN A 46 -4.51 10.33 1.59
CA GLN A 46 -5.57 9.36 1.31
C GLN A 46 -5.37 8.08 2.15
N ALA A 47 -4.14 7.56 2.22
CA ALA A 47 -3.82 6.41 3.05
C ALA A 47 -4.07 6.71 4.54
N ALA A 48 -3.67 7.89 5.02
CA ALA A 48 -3.90 8.33 6.39
C ALA A 48 -5.38 8.45 6.73
N GLY A 49 -6.19 9.01 5.81
CA GLY A 49 -7.64 9.08 5.96
C GLY A 49 -8.30 7.72 6.15
N HIS A 50 -7.86 6.69 5.42
CA HIS A 50 -8.34 5.31 5.62
C HIS A 50 -7.91 4.72 6.98
N ALA A 51 -6.77 5.14 7.50
CA ALA A 51 -6.25 4.70 8.79
C ALA A 51 -6.76 5.54 9.98
N GLY A 52 -7.57 6.58 9.73
CA GLY A 52 -8.07 7.48 10.78
C GLY A 52 -6.99 8.37 11.38
N THR A 53 -5.96 8.73 10.61
CA THR A 53 -4.81 9.53 11.03
C THR A 53 -4.45 10.60 9.97
N ILE A 54 -3.30 11.27 10.12
CA ILE A 54 -2.74 12.27 9.22
C ILE A 54 -1.47 11.76 8.50
N GLY A 55 -1.14 12.34 7.35
CA GLY A 55 0.01 11.90 6.55
C GLY A 55 1.34 11.94 7.29
N TYR A 56 1.52 12.88 8.22
CA TYR A 56 2.73 12.98 9.05
C TYR A 56 2.96 11.73 9.92
N GLU A 57 1.90 11.19 10.54
CA GLU A 57 2.01 9.98 11.37
C GLU A 57 2.38 8.77 10.52
N ILE A 58 1.82 8.65 9.31
CA ILE A 58 2.21 7.60 8.36
C ILE A 58 3.71 7.68 8.04
N LEU A 59 4.21 8.85 7.63
CA LEU A 59 5.61 9.02 7.20
C LEU A 59 6.62 8.80 8.34
N THR A 60 6.27 9.24 9.54
CA THR A 60 7.15 9.14 10.71
C THR A 60 7.08 7.79 11.41
N SER A 61 6.03 7.01 11.17
CA SER A 61 5.86 5.66 11.73
C SER A 61 6.48 4.55 10.88
N LEU A 62 7.08 4.89 9.73
CA LEU A 62 7.83 3.92 8.91
C LEU A 62 9.14 3.52 9.60
N GLY A 63 9.07 2.45 10.38
CA GLY A 63 10.20 1.92 11.15
C GLY A 63 11.33 1.29 10.31
N HIS A 64 12.27 0.63 10.99
CA HIS A 64 13.49 0.10 10.37
C HIS A 64 13.29 -1.11 9.44
N ARG A 65 12.12 -1.76 9.46
CA ARG A 65 11.83 -2.97 8.65
C ARG A 65 11.70 -2.66 7.15
N PHE A 66 11.53 -1.40 6.76
CA PHE A 66 11.39 -1.01 5.36
C PHE A 66 12.74 -0.86 4.68
N HIS A 67 12.91 -1.51 3.53
CA HIS A 67 14.05 -1.29 2.66
C HIS A 67 13.98 0.11 2.03
N ARG A 68 15.03 0.91 2.19
CA ARG A 68 15.10 2.30 1.69
C ARG A 68 15.99 2.37 0.46
N ARG A 69 15.47 2.95 -0.62
CA ARG A 69 16.23 3.26 -1.84
C ARG A 69 16.17 4.75 -2.09
N TYR A 70 17.31 5.43 -2.06
CA TYR A 70 17.43 6.84 -2.38
C TYR A 70 17.71 6.96 -3.88
N VAL A 71 16.86 7.71 -4.56
CA VAL A 71 16.96 7.95 -6.01
C VAL A 71 17.11 9.45 -6.22
N ASN A 72 17.99 9.86 -7.14
CA ASN A 72 18.23 11.25 -7.53
C ASN A 72 18.87 12.13 -6.42
N GLY A 73 19.97 11.64 -5.83
CA GLY A 73 20.77 12.42 -4.87
C GLY A 73 21.31 13.73 -5.42
#